data_AF-R0L3P7-F1
#
_entry.id   AF-R0L3P7-F1
#
_cell.length_a   1.000
_cell.length_b   1.000
_cell.length_c   1.000
_cell.angle_alpha   90.00
_cell.angle_beta   90.00
_cell.angle_gamma   90.00
#
_symmetry.space_group_name_H-M   'P 1'
#
loop_
_entity.id
_entity.type
_entity.pdbx_description
1 polymer ?
#
loop_
_entity_poly.entity_id
_entity_poly.type
_entity_poly.pdbx_seq_one_letter_code
_entity_poly.pdbx_strand_id
1 'polypeptide(L)'
;QALVDGPCSGVRRQAMPFKCMQLTDFVIKFPHSARQKCVRRAWEKENINEKWAATRWAKKIEAREKKAKMTDFDRYKVMKAKKM
;
A
#
# COMPACT_ATOMS: atom_id res chain seq x y z
N GLN A 1 5.62 5.57 19.46
CA GLN A 1 4.41 4.92 18.92
C GLN A 1 3.47 6.01 18.43
N ALA A 2 2.65 5.73 17.43
CA ALA A 2 1.65 6.65 16.90
C ALA A 2 0.28 5.98 16.85
N LEU A 3 -0.78 6.78 16.92
CA LEU A 3 -2.14 6.32 16.63
C LEU A 3 -2.33 6.28 15.11
N VAL A 4 -2.59 5.10 14.56
CA VAL A 4 -2.77 4.87 13.12
C VAL A 4 -4.20 4.45 12.85
N ASP A 5 -4.78 4.92 11.74
CA ASP A 5 -6.13 4.58 11.28
C ASP A 5 -6.13 4.42 9.76
N GLY A 6 -6.53 3.25 9.25
CA GLY A 6 -6.56 2.91 7.82
C GLY A 6 -7.95 2.46 7.37
N PRO A 7 -8.95 3.37 7.32
CA PRO A 7 -10.34 3.03 7.05
C PRO A 7 -10.60 2.42 5.67
N CYS A 8 -9.75 2.73 4.69
CA CYS A 8 -9.87 2.27 3.29
C CYS A 8 -8.95 1.09 2.97
N SER A 9 -8.08 0.68 3.91
CA SER A 9 -7.13 -0.43 3.76
C SER A 9 -7.40 -1.60 4.72
N GLY A 10 -8.49 -1.53 5.51
CA GLY A 10 -8.86 -2.56 6.48
C GLY A 10 -8.11 -2.49 7.82
N VAL A 11 -7.27 -1.47 8.03
CA VAL A 11 -6.53 -1.29 9.29
C VAL A 11 -7.40 -0.51 10.27
N ARG A 12 -7.92 -1.19 11.31
CA ARG A 12 -8.66 -0.56 12.40
C ARG A 12 -7.75 0.39 13.18
N ARG A 13 -8.33 1.47 13.72
CA ARG A 13 -7.65 2.42 14.59
C ARG A 13 -6.94 1.73 15.75
N GLN A 14 -5.62 1.87 15.83
CA GLN A 14 -4.78 1.22 16.84
C GLN A 14 -3.48 2.01 17.10
N ALA A 15 -2.85 1.74 18.24
CA ALA A 15 -1.49 2.23 18.52
C ALA A 15 -0.47 1.35 17.78
N MET A 16 0.48 1.97 17.06
CA MET A 16 1.49 1.27 16.28
C MET A 16 2.89 1.84 16.54
N PRO A 17 3.91 1.01 16.80
CA PRO A 17 5.30 1.45 16.96
C PRO A 17 5.88 2.04 15.65
N PHE A 18 6.70 3.09 15.75
CA PHE A 18 7.37 3.66 14.57
C PHE A 18 8.31 2.67 13.86
N LYS A 19 8.80 1.65 14.58
CA LYS A 19 9.72 0.64 14.04
C LYS A 19 9.11 -0.25 12.94
N CYS A 20 7.79 -0.47 12.95
CA CYS A 20 7.12 -1.32 11.97
C CYS A 20 6.42 -0.54 10.84
N MET A 21 6.66 0.78 10.76
CA MET A 21 6.09 1.63 9.71
C MET A 21 7.18 2.33 8.92
N GLN A 22 6.96 2.43 7.61
CA GLN A 22 7.78 3.21 6.69
C GLN A 22 6.92 4.34 6.15
N LEU A 23 7.32 5.58 6.40
CA LEU A 23 6.56 6.75 5.96
C LEU A 23 6.62 6.86 4.42
N THR A 24 5.51 7.27 3.84
CA THR A 24 5.40 7.61 2.41
C THR A 24 5.36 9.13 2.25
N ASP A 25 5.53 9.61 1.02
CA ASP A 25 5.53 11.05 0.72
C ASP A 25 4.11 11.68 0.72
N PHE A 26 3.06 10.86 0.89
CA PHE A 26 1.67 11.32 0.87
C PHE A 26 1.27 11.97 2.20
N VAL A 27 0.76 13.19 2.13
CA VAL A 27 0.25 13.94 3.28
C VAL A 27 -1.20 14.36 3.03
N ILE A 28 -2.10 14.03 3.96
CA ILE A 28 -3.52 14.39 3.92
C ILE A 28 -3.80 15.31 5.10
N LYS A 29 -4.49 16.43 4.86
CA LYS A 29 -4.79 17.41 5.92
C LYS A 29 -6.14 17.12 6.57
N PHE A 30 -6.14 16.85 7.86
CA PHE A 30 -7.34 16.73 8.72
C PHE A 30 -6.99 17.07 10.18
N PRO A 31 -7.98 17.40 11.04
CA PRO A 31 -7.72 17.73 12.44
C PRO A 31 -7.07 16.57 13.22
N HIS A 32 -6.17 16.89 14.15
CA HIS A 32 -5.62 15.88 15.07
C HIS A 32 -6.76 15.23 15.88
N SER A 33 -6.65 13.92 16.14
CA SER A 33 -7.67 13.12 16.86
C SER A 33 -9.05 13.03 16.20
N ALA A 34 -9.19 13.39 14.92
CA ALA A 34 -10.45 13.24 14.19
C ALA A 34 -10.97 11.78 14.20
N ARG A 35 -12.30 11.60 14.14
CA ARG A 35 -12.94 10.28 14.05
C ARG A 35 -12.70 9.64 12.68
N GLN A 36 -12.83 8.32 12.61
CA GLN A 36 -12.56 7.51 11.41
C GLN A 36 -13.34 7.99 10.17
N LYS A 37 -14.56 8.52 10.34
CA LYS A 37 -15.38 9.09 9.26
C LYS A 37 -14.69 10.27 8.56
N CYS A 38 -14.01 11.14 9.32
CA CYS A 38 -13.29 12.29 8.75
C CYS A 38 -12.03 11.83 8.01
N VAL A 39 -11.30 10.87 8.58
CA VAL A 39 -10.10 10.27 7.96
C VAL A 39 -10.47 9.61 6.63
N ARG A 40 -11.55 8.81 6.61
CA ARG A 40 -12.07 8.17 5.39
C ARG A 40 -12.39 9.20 4.29
N ARG A 41 -13.15 10.24 4.63
CA ARG A 41 -13.50 11.31 3.67
C ARG A 41 -12.27 12.01 3.09
N ALA A 42 -11.28 12.31 3.92
CA ALA A 42 -10.06 12.95 3.47
C ALA A 42 -9.20 12.02 2.60
N TRP A 43 -9.16 10.72 2.93
CA TRP A 43 -8.48 9.68 2.16
C TRP A 43 -9.08 9.47 0.77
N GLU A 44 -10.41 9.39 0.70
CA GLU A 44 -11.16 9.24 -0.55
C GLU A 44 -11.06 10.51 -1.39
N LYS A 45 -11.20 11.70 -0.80
CA LYS A 45 -11.06 12.98 -1.52
C LYS A 45 -9.71 13.12 -2.23
N GLU A 46 -8.64 12.63 -1.61
CA GLU A 46 -7.28 12.71 -2.16
C GLU A 46 -6.90 11.51 -3.05
N ASN A 47 -7.79 10.53 -3.26
CA ASN A 47 -7.57 9.32 -4.08
C ASN A 47 -6.24 8.62 -3.76
N ILE A 48 -5.93 8.46 -2.47
CA ILE A 48 -4.61 7.96 -2.03
C ILE A 48 -4.36 6.52 -2.48
N ASN A 49 -5.39 5.68 -2.55
CA ASN A 49 -5.24 4.29 -3.02
C ASN A 49 -4.75 4.23 -4.46
N GLU A 50 -5.30 5.09 -5.33
CA GLU A 50 -4.91 5.15 -6.75
C GLU A 50 -3.50 5.75 -6.90
N LYS A 51 -3.23 6.85 -6.18
CA LYS A 51 -1.90 7.47 -6.13
C LYS A 51 -0.85 6.46 -5.67
N TRP A 52 -1.13 5.68 -4.63
CA TRP A 52 -0.25 4.63 -4.13
C TRP A 52 -0.02 3.55 -5.19
N ALA A 53 -1.08 2.99 -5.78
CA ALA A 53 -0.99 1.95 -6.80
C ALA A 53 -0.18 2.40 -8.05
N ALA A 54 -0.24 3.69 -8.40
CA ALA A 54 0.54 4.24 -9.50
C ALA A 54 2.05 4.34 -9.20
N THR A 55 2.45 4.39 -7.93
CA THR A 55 3.86 4.57 -7.54
C THR A 55 4.74 3.41 -7.99
N ARG A 56 6.01 3.70 -8.26
CA ARG A 56 7.03 2.67 -8.52
C ARG A 56 7.21 1.72 -7.33
N TRP A 57 6.99 2.21 -6.11
CA TRP A 57 7.09 1.39 -4.90
C TRP A 57 6.01 0.31 -4.85
N ALA A 58 4.73 0.69 -5.00
CA ALA A 58 3.63 -0.26 -5.04
C ALA A 58 3.79 -1.28 -6.18
N LYS A 59 4.15 -0.83 -7.39
CA LYS A 59 4.42 -1.71 -8.53
C LYS A 59 5.54 -2.72 -8.26
N LYS A 60 6.60 -2.32 -7.54
CA LYS A 60 7.68 -3.24 -7.13
C LYS A 60 7.21 -4.27 -6.10
N ILE A 61 6.35 -3.88 -5.16
CA ILE A 61 5.75 -4.82 -4.20
C ILE A 61 4.90 -5.84 -4.96
N GLU A 62 4.01 -5.37 -5.83
CA GLU A 62 3.14 -6.23 -6.63
C GLU A 62 3.94 -7.19 -7.54
N ALA A 63 4.98 -6.69 -8.21
CA ALA A 63 5.84 -7.54 -9.05
C ALA A 63 6.56 -8.63 -8.24
N ARG A 64 6.99 -8.31 -7.01
CA ARG A 64 7.61 -9.30 -6.10
C ARG A 64 6.60 -10.38 -5.70
N GLU A 65 5.38 -10.00 -5.37
CA GLU A 65 4.31 -10.95 -5.05
C GLU A 65 3.95 -11.85 -6.24
N LYS A 66 3.80 -11.28 -7.43
CA LYS A 66 3.53 -12.04 -8.67
C LYS A 66 4.65 -13.05 -8.94
N LYS A 67 5.90 -12.65 -8.76
CA LYS A 67 7.05 -13.55 -8.93
C LYS A 67 7.05 -14.68 -7.89
N ALA A 68 6.68 -14.40 -6.65
CA ALA A 68 6.56 -15.40 -5.59
C ALA A 68 5.43 -16.41 -5.86
N LYS A 69 4.30 -15.94 -6.42
CA LYS A 69 3.12 -16.77 -6.77
C LYS A 69 3.26 -17.54 -8.10
N MET A 70 4.34 -17.32 -8.85
CA MET A 70 4.54 -17.91 -10.17
C MET A 70 4.63 -19.44 -10.10
N THR A 71 3.86 -20.14 -10.94
CA THR A 71 3.91 -21.60 -11.03
C THR A 71 5.17 -22.07 -11.77
N ASP A 72 5.50 -23.36 -11.66
CA ASP A 72 6.65 -23.92 -12.37
C ASP A 72 6.54 -23.75 -13.90
N PHE A 73 5.35 -24.00 -14.47
CA PHE A 73 5.09 -23.77 -15.88
C PHE A 73 5.25 -22.31 -16.30
N ASP A 74 4.82 -21.36 -15.47
CA ASP A 74 5.04 -19.93 -15.74
C ASP A 74 6.53 -19.55 -15.72
N ARG A 75 7.32 -20.14 -14.81
CA ARG A 75 8.78 -19.93 -14.79
C ARG A 75 9.43 -20.45 -16.06
N TYR A 76 9.00 -21.60 -16.57
CA TYR A 76 9.48 -22.13 -17.85
C TYR A 76 9.17 -21.16 -19.01
N LYS A 77 7.95 -20.65 -19.12
CA LYS A 77 7.57 -19.65 -20.13
C LYS A 77 8.43 -18.39 -20.04
N VAL A 78 8.63 -17.86 -18.83
CA VAL A 78 9.48 -16.68 -18.60
C VAL A 78 10.94 -16.95 -18.97
N MET A 79 11.47 -18.14 -18.67
CA MET A 79 12.84 -18.53 -19.03
C MET A 79 13.03 -18.55 -20.55
N LYS A 80 12.09 -19.15 -21.29
CA LYS A 80 12.15 -19.18 -22.76
C LYS A 80 12.04 -17.79 -23.37
N ALA A 81 11.10 -16.98 -22.89
CA ALA A 81 10.90 -15.61 -23.37
C ALA A 81 12.10 -14.68 -23.08
N LYS A 82 12.88 -14.93 -22.02
CA LYS A 82 14.11 -14.19 -21.71
C LYS A 82 15.33 -14.63 -22.52
N LYS A 83 15.31 -15.86 -23.04
CA LYS A 83 16.42 -16.44 -23.80
C LYS A 83 16.35 -16.05 -25.28
N MET A 84 15.12 -15.86 -25.81
CA MET A 84 14.89 -15.15 -27.05
C MET A 84 15.32 -13.69 -26.89
#